data_AF-A0A662PTT5-F1
#
_entry.id   AF-A0A662PTT5-F1
#
_cell.length_a   1.000
_cell.length_b   1.000
_cell.length_c   1.000
_cell.angle_alpha   90.00
_cell.angle_beta   90.00
_cell.angle_gamma   90.00
#
_symmetry.space_group_name_H-M   'P 1'
#
loop_
_entity.id
_entity.type
_entity.pdbx_description
1 polymer ?
#
loop_
_entity_poly.entity_id
_entity_poly.type
_entity_poly.pdbx_seq_one_letter_code
_entity_poly.pdbx_strand_id
1 'polypeptide(L)'
;KIRGITKITSEAITAAKESGMAIKLIGVASEDELSVAPRLRKLSDPLCVHGTLNAVSFNLKILGNLTIIGEGAGESTISALLNDIHEVVKTRTRFNRFKRGC
;
A
#
# COMPACT_ATOMS: atom_id res chain seq x y z
N LYS A 1 -12.19 2.83 -7.73
CA LYS A 1 -12.22 4.28 -8.10
C LYS A 1 -10.79 4.81 -8.24
N ILE A 2 -10.43 5.49 -9.33
CA ILE A 2 -9.05 5.94 -9.59
C ILE A 2 -9.04 7.46 -9.78
N ARG A 3 -8.15 8.16 -9.08
CA ARG A 3 -7.90 9.60 -9.21
C ARG A 3 -6.39 9.85 -9.19
N GLY A 4 -5.88 10.52 -10.23
CA GLY A 4 -4.46 10.86 -10.34
C GLY A 4 -4.06 12.10 -9.53
N ILE A 5 -2.80 12.51 -9.67
CA ILE A 5 -2.21 13.68 -8.98
C ILE A 5 -2.24 14.96 -9.82
N THR A 6 -2.75 14.94 -11.05
CA THR A 6 -2.69 16.06 -12.01
C THR A 6 -3.29 17.37 -11.50
N LYS A 7 -4.23 17.32 -10.54
CA LYS A 7 -4.88 18.50 -9.94
C LYS A 7 -4.23 18.97 -8.63
N ILE A 8 -3.17 18.30 -8.17
CA ILE A 8 -2.44 18.67 -6.96
C ILE A 8 -1.44 19.76 -7.32
N THR A 9 -1.58 20.93 -6.70
CA THR A 9 -0.70 22.08 -6.94
C THR A 9 0.46 22.09 -5.95
N SER A 10 1.53 22.80 -6.29
CA SER A 10 2.70 22.96 -5.42
C SER A 10 2.33 23.68 -4.12
N GLU A 11 1.42 24.66 -4.18
CA GLU A 11 0.92 25.39 -3.00
C GLU A 11 0.20 24.45 -2.04
N ALA A 12 -0.61 23.52 -2.56
CA ALA A 12 -1.29 22.53 -1.74
C ALA A 12 -0.30 21.57 -1.04
N ILE A 13 0.79 21.20 -1.72
CA ILE A 13 1.85 20.37 -1.13
C ILE A 13 2.57 21.13 -0.01
N THR A 14 2.91 22.40 -0.24
CA THR A 14 3.59 23.24 0.75
C THR A 14 2.70 23.48 1.97
N ALA A 15 1.44 23.85 1.77
CA ALA A 15 0.48 24.06 2.87
C ALA A 15 0.26 22.78 3.71
N ALA A 16 0.20 21.62 3.05
CA ALA A 16 0.14 20.35 3.77
C ALA A 16 1.39 20.13 4.62
N LYS A 17 2.58 20.39 4.07
CA LYS A 17 3.86 20.23 4.77
C LYS A 17 3.98 21.15 5.99
N GLU A 18 3.57 22.41 5.85
CA GLU A 18 3.51 23.39 6.95
C GLU A 18 2.58 22.93 8.07
N SER A 19 1.51 22.21 7.73
CA SER A 19 0.57 21.62 8.67
C SER A 19 1.03 20.27 9.26
N GLY A 20 2.27 19.84 9.01
CA GLY A 20 2.80 18.55 9.49
C GLY A 20 2.24 17.33 8.74
N MET A 21 1.70 17.55 7.54
CA MET A 21 1.05 16.55 6.70
C MET A 21 1.77 16.41 5.36
N ALA A 22 1.49 15.34 4.64
CA ALA A 22 1.94 15.11 3.28
C ALA A 22 0.78 14.64 2.41
N ILE A 23 0.78 15.08 1.16
CA ILE A 23 -0.10 14.54 0.13
C ILE A 23 0.61 13.33 -0.49
N LYS A 24 0.01 12.16 -0.38
CA LYS A 24 0.52 10.89 -0.94
C LYS A 24 -0.52 10.26 -1.84
N LEU A 25 -0.09 9.65 -2.94
CA LEU A 25 -0.96 8.83 -3.78
C LEU A 25 -1.10 7.45 -3.11
N ILE A 26 -2.27 7.18 -2.56
CA ILE A 26 -2.51 5.95 -1.77
C ILE A 26 -3.47 5.04 -2.53
N GLY A 27 -3.06 3.78 -2.68
CA GLY A 27 -3.94 2.68 -3.05
C GLY A 27 -4.55 2.04 -1.80
N VAL A 28 -5.85 1.79 -1.81
CA VAL A 28 -6.56 1.05 -0.77
C VAL A 28 -7.24 -0.15 -1.42
N ALA A 29 -7.03 -1.32 -0.83
CA ALA A 29 -7.70 -2.56 -1.18
C ALA A 29 -8.24 -3.20 0.11
N SER A 30 -9.55 -3.31 0.20
CA SER A 30 -10.32 -3.90 1.29
C SER A 30 -11.61 -4.50 0.73
N GLU A 31 -12.40 -5.17 1.56
CA GLU A 31 -13.70 -5.74 1.14
C GLU A 31 -14.66 -4.67 0.63
N ASP A 32 -14.63 -3.47 1.22
CA ASP A 32 -15.55 -2.37 0.91
C ASP A 32 -14.96 -1.32 -0.04
N GLU A 33 -13.63 -1.25 -0.18
CA GLU A 33 -12.95 -0.22 -0.97
C GLU A 33 -11.82 -0.78 -1.83
N LEU A 34 -11.90 -0.54 -3.14
CA LEU A 34 -10.78 -0.62 -4.08
C LEU A 34 -10.58 0.73 -4.76
N SER A 35 -9.57 1.49 -4.33
CA SER A 35 -9.33 2.84 -4.86
C SER A 35 -7.86 3.25 -4.90
N VAL A 36 -7.56 4.21 -5.78
CA VAL A 36 -6.27 4.90 -5.82
C VAL A 36 -6.57 6.39 -5.90
N ALA A 37 -6.12 7.17 -4.93
CA ALA A 37 -6.32 8.62 -4.91
C ALA A 37 -5.29 9.35 -4.05
N PRO A 38 -5.02 10.64 -4.32
CA PRO A 38 -4.28 11.49 -3.39
C PRO A 38 -5.01 11.57 -2.06
N ARG A 39 -4.29 11.31 -0.97
CA ARG A 39 -4.75 11.40 0.42
C ARG A 39 -3.74 12.17 1.27
N LEU A 40 -4.24 12.90 2.25
CA LEU A 40 -3.42 13.55 3.28
C LEU A 40 -3.04 12.52 4.34
N ARG A 41 -1.75 12.46 4.69
CA ARG A 41 -1.21 11.62 5.76
C ARG A 41 -0.29 12.46 6.65
N LYS A 42 -0.15 12.07 7.92
CA LYS A 42 0.83 12.70 8.80
C LYS A 42 2.24 12.41 8.29
N LEU A 43 3.18 13.32 8.51
CA LEU A 43 4.59 13.07 8.16
C LEU A 43 5.17 11.87 8.93
N SER A 44 4.66 11.59 10.14
CA SER A 44 5.05 10.45 10.96
C SER A 44 4.42 9.12 10.51
N ASP A 45 3.57 9.12 9.48
CA ASP A 45 2.90 7.93 9.01
C ASP A 45 3.89 6.99 8.28
N PRO A 46 3.92 5.68 8.58
CA PRO A 46 4.80 4.72 7.89
C PRO A 46 4.58 4.63 6.37
N LEU A 47 3.41 5.02 5.86
CA LEU A 47 3.15 5.12 4.42
C LEU A 47 3.71 6.40 3.79
N CYS A 48 4.15 7.37 4.60
CA CYS A 48 4.72 8.63 4.15
C CYS A 48 6.22 8.51 3.84
N VAL A 49 6.58 7.55 2.99
CA VAL A 49 7.98 7.34 2.58
C VAL A 49 8.45 8.35 1.55
N HIS A 50 9.76 8.62 1.51
CA HIS A 50 10.38 9.62 0.64
C HIS A 50 11.19 8.97 -0.48
N GLY A 51 11.44 9.74 -1.55
CA GLY A 51 12.28 9.30 -2.67
C GLY A 51 11.63 8.21 -3.52
N THR A 52 12.42 7.19 -3.87
CA THR A 52 12.03 6.04 -4.71
C THR A 52 11.48 4.87 -3.90
N LEU A 53 11.37 5.03 -2.57
CA LEU A 53 10.81 4.02 -1.69
C LEU A 53 9.29 3.97 -1.85
N ASN A 54 8.76 2.76 -1.91
CA ASN A 54 7.36 2.44 -1.78
C ASN A 54 7.09 1.84 -0.41
N ALA A 55 5.86 2.00 0.06
CA ALA A 55 5.39 1.42 1.31
C ALA A 55 4.03 0.74 1.11
N VAL A 56 3.88 -0.44 1.68
CA VAL A 56 2.61 -1.18 1.72
C VAL A 56 2.30 -1.51 3.16
N SER A 57 1.10 -1.15 3.62
CA SER A 57 0.64 -1.45 4.97
C SER A 57 -0.54 -2.40 4.93
N PHE A 58 -0.45 -3.47 5.71
CA PHE A 58 -1.47 -4.49 5.88
C PHE A 58 -2.07 -4.37 7.27
N ASN A 59 -3.40 -4.38 7.34
CA ASN A 59 -4.10 -4.61 8.59
C ASN A 59 -4.39 -6.11 8.72
N LEU A 60 -3.69 -6.76 9.64
CA LEU A 60 -3.78 -8.19 9.89
C LEU A 60 -4.45 -8.43 11.24
N LYS A 61 -5.41 -9.34 11.27
CA LYS A 61 -6.18 -9.65 12.50
C LYS A 61 -5.30 -10.07 13.69
N ILE A 62 -4.19 -10.75 13.43
CA ILE A 62 -3.33 -11.35 14.47
C ILE A 62 -2.14 -10.45 14.81
N LEU A 63 -1.48 -9.88 13.79
CA LEU A 63 -0.26 -9.09 13.96
C LEU A 63 -0.54 -7.59 14.13
N GLY A 64 -1.77 -7.15 13.88
CA GLY A 64 -2.10 -5.73 13.79
C GLY A 64 -1.61 -5.13 12.48
N ASN A 65 -0.99 -3.94 12.54
CA ASN A 65 -0.50 -3.25 11.36
C ASN A 65 0.92 -3.69 11.00
N LEU A 66 1.10 -4.26 9.80
CA LEU A 66 2.40 -4.58 9.22
C LEU A 66 2.68 -3.64 8.06
N THR A 67 3.71 -2.81 8.17
CA THR A 67 4.15 -1.95 7.07
C THR A 67 5.49 -2.42 6.52
N ILE A 68 5.54 -2.62 5.21
CA ILE A 68 6.74 -3.00 4.45
C ILE A 68 7.19 -1.78 3.66
N ILE A 69 8.47 -1.43 3.77
CA ILE A 69 9.08 -0.28 3.09
C ILE A 69 10.29 -0.77 2.30
N GLY A 70 10.46 -0.26 1.08
CA GLY A 70 11.54 -0.69 0.18
C GLY A 70 11.43 -0.03 -1.18
N GLU A 71 12.45 -0.17 -2.00
CA GLU A 71 12.46 0.38 -3.36
C GLU A 71 11.45 -0.35 -4.25
N GLY A 72 10.71 0.39 -5.06
CA GLY A 72 9.64 -0.19 -5.88
C GLY A 72 9.73 0.07 -7.38
N ALA A 73 10.86 0.61 -7.86
CA ALA A 73 11.19 0.70 -9.27
C ALA A 73 12.57 0.06 -9.51
N GLY A 74 12.66 -0.88 -10.46
CA GLY A 74 13.84 -1.73 -10.68
C GLY A 74 13.57 -3.22 -10.39
N GLU A 75 14.61 -4.04 -10.26
CA GLU A 75 14.55 -5.45 -9.79
C GLU A 75 14.19 -5.57 -8.29
N SER A 76 13.54 -4.55 -7.71
CA SER A 76 13.49 -4.35 -6.27
C SER A 76 12.28 -5.04 -5.62
N THR A 77 12.57 -6.19 -5.02
CA THR A 77 12.14 -6.75 -3.72
C THR A 77 10.67 -6.65 -3.26
N ILE A 78 9.96 -5.51 -3.32
CA ILE A 78 8.57 -5.45 -2.84
C ILE A 78 7.64 -6.22 -3.78
N SER A 79 7.80 -6.06 -5.08
CA SER A 79 6.99 -6.80 -6.06
C SER A 79 7.24 -8.31 -5.96
N ALA A 80 8.50 -8.72 -5.80
CA ALA A 80 8.90 -10.10 -5.56
C ALA A 80 8.29 -10.66 -4.26
N LEU A 81 8.42 -9.93 -3.15
CA LEU A 81 7.87 -10.34 -1.86
C LEU A 81 6.33 -10.39 -1.86
N LEU A 82 5.66 -9.45 -2.54
CA LEU A 82 4.21 -9.49 -2.74
C LEU A 82 3.80 -10.71 -3.58
N ASN A 83 4.58 -11.05 -4.61
CA ASN A 83 4.36 -12.26 -5.41
C ASN A 83 4.51 -13.53 -4.57
N ASP A 84 5.54 -13.62 -3.73
CA ASP A 84 5.74 -14.77 -2.84
C ASP A 84 4.57 -14.93 -1.85
N ILE A 85 4.11 -13.82 -1.25
CA ILE A 85 2.92 -13.84 -0.38
C ILE A 85 1.69 -14.29 -1.17
N HIS A 86 1.51 -13.80 -2.40
CA HIS A 86 0.41 -14.22 -3.28
C HIS A 86 0.47 -15.72 -3.60
N GLU A 87 1.65 -16.24 -3.93
CA GLU A 87 1.88 -17.67 -4.20
C GLU A 87 1.53 -18.54 -2.99
N VAL A 88 1.95 -18.16 -1.79
CA VAL A 88 1.64 -18.89 -0.55
C VAL A 88 0.13 -18.91 -0.28
N VAL A 89 -0.55 -17.77 -0.43
CA VAL A 89 -2.00 -17.67 -0.25
C VAL A 89 -2.74 -18.54 -1.28
N LYS A 90 -2.32 -18.50 -2.54
CA LYS A 90 -2.90 -19.30 -3.63
C LYS A 90 -2.72 -20.79 -3.39
N THR A 91 -1.55 -21.21 -2.94
CA THR A 91 -1.23 -22.62 -2.62
C THR A 91 -2.07 -23.13 -1.44
N ARG A 92 -2.21 -22.35 -0.36
CA ARG A 92 -3.10 -22.68 0.77
C ARG A 92 -4.56 -22.81 0.33
N THR A 93 -5.02 -21.92 -0.54
CA THR A 93 -6.40 -21.93 -1.04
C THR A 93 -6.68 -23.18 -1.89
N ARG A 94 -5.72 -23.61 -2.72
CA ARG A 94 -5.80 -24.86 -3.50
C ARG A 94 -5.85 -26.09 -2.59
N PHE A 95 -5.02 -26.14 -1.56
CA PHE A 95 -5.03 -27.22 -0.57
C PHE A 95 -6.37 -27.32 0.18
N ASN A 96 -6.95 -26.18 0.58
CA ASN A 96 -8.27 -26.13 1.23
C ASN A 96 -9.45 -26.46 0.30
N ARG A 97 -9.32 -26.30 -1.02
CA ARG A 97 -10.32 -26.81 -2.00
C ARG A 97 -10.21 -28.31 -2.18
N PHE A 98 -9.00 -28.86 -2.19
CA PHE A 98 -8.78 -30.31 -2.32
C PHE A 98 -9.35 -31.10 -1.14
N LYS A 99 -9.20 -30.60 0.10
CA LYS A 99 -9.80 -31.22 1.30
C LYS A 99 -11.33 -31.12 1.42
N ARG A 100 -11.99 -30.26 0.64
CA ARG A 100 -13.46 -30.13 0.64
C ARG A 100 -14.15 -30.95 -0.47
N GLY A 101 -13.37 -31.60 -1.32
CA GLY A 101 -13.86 -32.48 -2.38
C GLY A 101 -13.61 -33.98 -2.14
N CYS A 102 -13.18 -34.35 -0.92
CA CYS A 102 -12.98 -35.73 -0.47
C CYS A 102 -13.87 -35.96 0.76
#